data_AF-A0A2V7KC90-F1
#
_entry.id   AF-A0A2V7KC90-F1
#
_cell.length_a   1.000
_cell.length_b   1.000
_cell.length_c   1.000
_cell.angle_alpha   90.00
_cell.angle_beta   90.00
_cell.angle_gamma   90.00
#
_symmetry.space_group_name_H-M   'P 1'
#
loop_
_entity.id
_entity.type
_entity.pdbx_description
1 polymer ?
#
loop_
_entity_poly.entity_id
_entity_poly.type
_entity_poly.pdbx_seq_one_letter_code
_entity_poly.pdbx_strand_id
1 'polypeptide(L)'
;MQYFTGSQAHNIELRKIAQAKKLKLNEYGVFKGTKCISGRTEQDVYRALGLDWIPPEMRENRGEIALAKEHKLPKLVTLDDIHGDLQMHT
;
A
#
# COMPACT_ATOMS: atom_id res chain seq x y z
N MET A 1 -1.90 0.88 10.46
CA MET A 1 -2.17 -0.35 9.70
C MET A 1 -1.05 -0.64 8.68
N GLN A 2 -0.80 0.24 7.70
CA GLN A 2 0.23 0.07 6.65
C GLN A 2 1.55 -0.59 7.09
N TYR A 3 2.16 -0.08 8.15
CA TYR A 3 3.44 -0.58 8.66
C TYR A 3 3.41 -2.06 9.07
N PHE A 4 2.28 -2.52 9.64
CA PHE A 4 2.11 -3.87 10.18
C PHE A 4 1.52 -4.84 9.16
N THR A 5 0.92 -4.35 8.08
CA THR A 5 0.41 -5.18 6.99
C THR A 5 1.52 -5.63 6.05
N GLY A 6 2.65 -4.92 6.03
CA GLY A 6 3.84 -5.35 5.29
C GLY A 6 3.65 -5.36 3.77
N SER A 7 4.38 -6.20 3.03
CA SER A 7 5.53 -7.03 3.47
C SER A 7 6.75 -6.19 3.91
N GLN A 8 7.76 -6.81 4.53
CA GLN A 8 9.02 -6.10 4.86
C GLN A 8 9.65 -5.47 3.60
N ALA A 9 9.64 -6.19 2.48
CA ALA A 9 10.18 -5.70 1.21
C ALA A 9 9.39 -4.49 0.69
N HIS A 10 8.05 -4.55 0.73
CA HIS A 10 7.19 -3.42 0.38
C HIS A 10 7.48 -2.18 1.24
N ASN A 11 7.59 -2.38 2.56
CA ASN A 11 7.89 -1.30 3.50
C ASN A 11 9.26 -0.66 3.27
N ILE A 12 10.28 -1.45 2.90
CA ILE A 12 11.61 -0.93 2.56
C ILE A 12 11.52 0.00 1.35
N GLU A 13 10.82 -0.41 0.30
CA GLU A 13 10.67 0.41 -0.91
C GLU A 13 9.86 1.68 -0.66
N LEU A 14 8.77 1.61 0.12
CA LEU A 14 8.02 2.81 0.52
C LEU A 14 8.87 3.80 1.32
N ARG A 15 9.74 3.30 2.21
CA ARG A 15 10.69 4.15 2.95
C ARG A 15 11.71 4.80 2.02
N LYS A 16 12.24 4.09 1.03
CA LYS A 16 13.14 4.67 0.02
C LYS A 16 12.44 5.79 -0.75
N ILE A 17 11.19 5.60 -1.16
CA ILE A 17 10.39 6.62 -1.83
C ILE A 17 10.15 7.83 -0.92
N ALA A 18 9.81 7.59 0.35
CA ALA A 18 9.62 8.67 1.32
C ALA A 18 10.92 9.50 1.48
N GLN A 19 12.06 8.83 1.67
CA GLN A 19 13.35 9.48 1.83
C GLN A 19 13.75 10.31 0.60
N ALA A 20 13.51 9.78 -0.61
CA ALA A 20 13.73 10.52 -1.86
C ALA A 20 12.91 11.82 -1.92
N LYS A 21 11.75 11.86 -1.27
CA LYS A 21 10.88 13.04 -1.16
C LYS A 21 11.17 13.93 0.07
N LYS A 22 12.26 13.67 0.80
CA LYS A 22 12.58 14.31 2.10
C LYS A 22 11.48 14.10 3.15
N LEU A 23 10.79 12.97 3.07
CA LEU A 23 9.78 12.52 4.02
C LEU A 23 10.30 11.33 4.83
N LYS A 24 9.78 11.17 6.03
CA LYS A 24 10.05 10.02 6.91
C LYS A 24 8.77 9.23 7.10
N LEU A 25 8.81 7.96 6.74
CA LEU A 25 7.72 6.99 6.96
C LEU A 25 8.06 6.12 8.18
N ASN A 26 7.17 6.05 9.18
CA ASN A 26 7.28 5.19 10.36
C ASN A 26 5.91 4.59 10.72
N GLU A 27 5.81 3.83 11.83
CA GLU A 27 4.53 3.23 12.24
C GLU A 27 3.41 4.24 12.57
N TYR A 28 3.77 5.50 12.84
CA TYR A 28 2.83 6.56 13.21
C TYR A 28 2.34 7.36 12.00
N GLY A 29 2.99 7.24 10.83
CA GLY A 29 2.59 7.94 9.61
C GLY A 29 3.76 8.49 8.80
N VAL A 30 3.47 9.53 8.02
CA VAL A 30 4.42 10.24 7.16
C VAL A 30 4.72 11.60 7.77
N PHE A 31 6.01 11.90 7.93
CA PHE A 31 6.52 13.11 8.56
C PHE A 31 7.40 13.89 7.59
N LYS A 32 7.32 15.23 7.67
CA LYS A 32 8.25 16.16 7.03
C LYS A 32 8.98 16.92 8.12
N GLY A 33 10.19 16.50 8.46
CA GLY A 33 10.90 16.97 9.66
C GLY A 33 10.16 16.51 10.92
N THR A 34 9.73 17.46 11.76
CA THR A 34 8.95 17.21 12.99
C THR A 34 7.43 17.21 12.77
N LYS A 35 6.96 17.67 11.60
CA LYS A 35 5.53 17.79 11.31
C LYS A 35 4.98 16.50 10.71
N CYS A 36 3.96 15.92 11.34
CA CYS A 36 3.15 14.85 10.75
C CYS A 36 2.30 15.43 9.61
N ILE A 37 2.41 14.86 8.42
CA ILE A 37 1.66 15.30 7.24
C ILE A 37 0.56 14.30 6.83
N SER A 38 0.69 13.04 7.23
CA SER A 38 -0.27 11.97 6.90
C SER A 38 -0.12 10.80 7.88
N GLY A 39 -1.16 9.99 8.05
CA GLY A 39 -1.14 8.85 8.99
C GLY A 39 -2.49 8.49 9.60
N ARG A 40 -3.55 9.27 9.36
CA ARG A 40 -4.91 8.97 9.84
C ARG A 40 -5.50 7.75 9.14
N THR A 41 -5.35 7.69 7.82
CA THR A 41 -5.75 6.55 7.01
C THR A 41 -4.56 6.04 6.21
N GLU A 42 -4.63 4.77 5.83
CA GLU A 42 -3.60 4.16 4.97
C GLU A 42 -3.60 4.79 3.57
N GLN A 43 -4.77 5.13 3.03
CA GLN A 43 -4.91 5.81 1.74
C GLN A 43 -4.18 7.15 1.73
N ASP A 44 -4.27 7.92 2.83
CA ASP A 44 -3.55 9.18 2.96
C ASP A 44 -2.03 8.97 2.96
N VAL A 45 -1.54 7.85 3.49
CA VAL A 45 -0.10 7.53 3.53
C VAL A 45 0.40 7.31 2.10
N TYR A 46 -0.27 6.46 1.32
CA TYR A 46 0.09 6.24 -0.09
C TYR A 46 -0.02 7.52 -0.91
N ARG A 47 -1.08 8.31 -0.72
CA ARG A 47 -1.27 9.60 -1.39
C ARG A 47 -0.16 10.59 -1.07
N ALA A 48 0.29 10.67 0.19
CA ALA A 48 1.41 11.52 0.59
C ALA A 48 2.74 11.10 -0.08
N LEU A 49 2.89 9.81 -0.40
CA LEU A 49 4.02 9.28 -1.16
C LEU A 49 3.84 9.45 -2.68
N GLY A 50 2.67 9.89 -3.15
CA GLY A 50 2.32 10.02 -4.57
C GLY A 50 2.10 8.67 -5.23
N LEU A 51 1.48 7.75 -4.51
CA LEU A 51 1.11 6.41 -4.96
C LEU A 51 -0.40 6.25 -4.81
N ASP A 52 -1.00 5.43 -5.68
CA ASP A 52 -2.33 4.89 -5.42
C ASP A 52 -2.31 3.98 -4.20
N TRP A 53 -3.47 3.82 -3.57
CA TRP A 53 -3.62 2.86 -2.48
C TRP A 53 -3.46 1.45 -3.03
N ILE A 54 -2.50 0.71 -2.48
CA ILE A 54 -2.17 -0.65 -2.91
C ILE A 54 -2.90 -1.62 -2.00
N PRO A 55 -3.77 -2.51 -2.55
CA PRO A 55 -4.44 -3.55 -1.77
C PRO A 55 -3.44 -4.41 -0.99
N PRO A 56 -3.73 -4.80 0.26
CA PRO A 56 -2.86 -5.65 1.09
C PRO A 56 -2.33 -6.89 0.37
N GLU A 57 -3.16 -7.54 -0.44
CA GLU A 57 -2.88 -8.78 -1.18
C GLU A 57 -1.75 -8.63 -2.20
N MET A 58 -1.44 -7.41 -2.63
CA MET A 58 -0.41 -7.11 -3.63
C MET A 58 0.94 -6.71 -3.03
N ARG A 59 1.05 -6.52 -1.70
CA ARG A 59 2.20 -5.84 -1.05
C ARG A 59 3.43 -6.73 -0.87
N GLU A 60 3.87 -7.37 -1.95
CA GLU A 60 4.94 -8.37 -1.97
C GLU A 60 6.20 -7.92 -2.73
N ASN A 61 6.30 -6.64 -3.09
CA ASN A 61 7.41 -6.08 -3.87
C ASN A 61 7.66 -6.82 -5.21
N ARG A 62 6.57 -7.11 -5.94
CA ARG A 62 6.58 -7.82 -7.23
C ARG A 62 6.23 -6.91 -8.42
N GLY A 63 6.21 -5.60 -8.20
CA GLY A 63 5.92 -4.60 -9.23
C GLY A 63 4.71 -3.71 -8.93
N GLU A 64 4.01 -3.98 -7.82
CA GLU A 64 2.86 -3.21 -7.36
C GLU A 64 3.17 -1.72 -7.16
N ILE A 65 4.39 -1.41 -6.69
CA ILE A 65 4.82 -0.03 -6.44
C ILE A 65 5.03 0.74 -7.75
N ALA A 66 5.54 0.08 -8.79
CA ALA A 66 5.68 0.70 -10.11
C ALA A 66 4.30 0.96 -10.73
N LEU A 67 3.41 -0.04 -10.67
CA LEU A 67 2.03 0.09 -11.15
C LEU A 67 1.24 1.18 -10.41
N ALA A 68 1.44 1.31 -9.10
CA ALA A 68 0.82 2.35 -8.29
C ALA A 68 1.35 3.76 -8.56
N LYS A 69 2.59 3.90 -9.08
CA LYS A 69 3.11 5.19 -9.58
C LYS A 69 2.52 5.57 -10.92
N GLU A 70 2.26 4.57 -11.77
CA GLU A 70 1.72 4.76 -13.11
C GLU A 70 0.18 4.82 -13.16
N HIS A 71 -0.49 4.68 -12.02
CA HIS A 71 -1.95 4.57 -11.93
C HIS A 71 -2.53 3.40 -12.75
N LYS A 72 -1.79 2.28 -12.80
CA LYS A 72 -2.13 1.08 -13.59
C LYS A 72 -2.31 -0.16 -12.70
N LEU A 73 -2.78 0.01 -11.47
CA LEU A 73 -3.07 -1.13 -10.61
C LEU A 73 -4.19 -1.99 -11.25
N PRO A 74 -4.04 -3.32 -11.27
CA PRO A 74 -5.07 -4.20 -11.81
C PRO A 74 -6.32 -4.19 -10.93
N LYS A 75 -7.49 -4.35 -11.54
CA LYS A 75 -8.73 -4.59 -10.81
C LYS A 75 -8.69 -6.02 -10.24
N LEU A 76 -8.71 -6.15 -8.92
CA LEU A 76 -8.78 -7.44 -8.25
C LEU A 76 -10.22 -7.96 -8.25
N VAL A 77 -10.34 -9.30 -8.24
CA VAL A 77 -11.61 -9.98 -7.98
C VAL A 77 -12.03 -9.72 -6.53
N THR A 78 -13.30 -9.46 -6.32
CA THR A 78 -13.91 -9.22 -5.02
C THR A 78 -14.88 -10.35 -4.68
N LEU A 79 -15.31 -10.43 -3.41
CA LEU A 79 -16.31 -11.43 -3.01
C LEU A 79 -17.63 -11.28 -3.78
N ASP A 80 -18.01 -10.05 -4.17
CA ASP A 80 -19.20 -9.78 -4.96
C ASP A 80 -19.12 -10.34 -6.40
N ASP A 81 -17.91 -10.59 -6.91
CA ASP A 81 -17.69 -11.22 -8.23
C ASP A 81 -17.83 -12.76 -8.16
N ILE A 82 -17.95 -13.35 -6.96
CA ILE A 82 -18.05 -14.81 -6.76
C ILE A 82 -19.53 -15.23 -6.76
N HIS A 83 -19.95 -15.96 -7.80
CA HIS A 83 -21.35 -16.38 -7.97
C HIS A 83 -21.65 -17.82 -7.48
N GLY A 84 -20.67 -18.53 -6.94
CA GLY A 84 -20.84 -19.88 -6.43
C GLY A 84 -19.53 -20.51 -6.00
N ASP A 85 -19.62 -21.60 -5.23
CA ASP A 85 -18.50 -22.44 -4.84
C ASP A 85 -18.61 -23.77 -5.60
N LEU A 86 -17.53 -24.15 -6.29
CA LEU A 86 -17.49 -25.27 -7.23
C LEU A 86 -16.99 -26.57 -6.59
N GLN A 87 -16.65 -26.57 -5.30
CA GLN A 87 -16.20 -27.77 -4.60
C GLN A 87 -16.72 -27.81 -3.16
N MET A 88 -17.76 -28.61 -2.93
CA MET A 88 -18.34 -28.86 -1.60
C MET A 88 -18.38 -30.35 -1.28
N HIS A 89 -18.21 -30.68 0.00
CA HIS A 89 -18.43 -32.02 0.53
C HIS A 89 -19.75 -32.07 1.31
N THR A 90 -20.46 -33.20 1.22
CA THR A 90 -21.66 -33.51 2.00
C THR A 90 -21.38 -34.56 3.05
#